data_AF-A0A3M1I3G0-F1
#
_entry.id   AF-A0A3M1I3G0-F1
#
_cell.length_a   1.000
_cell.length_b   1.000
_cell.length_c   1.000
_cell.angle_alpha   90.00
_cell.angle_beta   90.00
_cell.angle_gamma   90.00
#
_symmetry.space_group_name_H-M   'P 1'
#
loop_
_entity.id
_entity.type
_entity.pdbx_description
1 polymer ?
#
loop_
_entity_poly.entity_id
_entity_poly.type
_entity_poly.pdbx_seq_one_letter_code
_entity_poly.pdbx_strand_id
1 'polypeptide(L)'
;LYILYFFSTFCFFGPNLFGQVVVYMEDGTKIRGKIKKVTRRKVVILTEYGILQVISMDGVKKIVRGFNPVEELKKKVQKVESYDYPLPEDYLEIARFCEKYKELKKEAKKYYRKVLELDPNNGEARQKLGYIRYRGKWITKEEYRQKILKGFVKYKGRWIRRDELEKAKREEEEREKERIRKWLEWKKKQDEERKRLKKLRPLGGPGPYKKGPAGGSPHNNPKFKKIKGYVDFRKMFQDTQEDVPWSQAHVYESKYYRIKSNTKPKYIKVYAIMLDKFFEKYSKVFRYNKPLRRRLPVYIYANHRQFMQMENKPPGVGGFFQWGGGGAKVVAYHGTFGQTGNTFTVLAHECTHQFENLVLGSTSMRRTPIWIIEGLAVFFESAYYDVPHKKVIIGTIPYERLRTVKMMIRRGNYIRIKDLIRTPQPQFTAIHYAHAWSVIYWMVYTSRRNRRVFMQIWETCKRGGLTVQQLKDIIKVDFDRWEAVWKDWVMKLK
;
A
#
# COMPACT_ATOMS: atom_id res chain seq x y z
N LEU A 1 42.34 37.31 -36.91
CA LEU A 1 41.33 38.33 -37.29
C LEU A 1 39.94 37.71 -37.17
N TYR A 2 38.88 38.30 -36.64
CA TYR A 2 38.65 39.43 -35.74
C TYR A 2 37.13 39.37 -35.42
N ILE A 3 36.74 39.59 -34.16
CA ILE A 3 35.47 40.20 -33.70
C ILE A 3 34.13 39.46 -33.90
N LEU A 4 33.62 39.02 -32.74
CA LEU A 4 32.21 39.06 -32.32
C LEU A 4 31.58 40.45 -32.50
N TYR A 5 30.34 40.53 -32.99
CA TYR A 5 29.38 41.52 -32.48
C TYR A 5 28.02 40.88 -32.18
N PHE A 6 27.55 41.21 -30.98
CA PHE A 6 26.37 40.76 -30.27
C PHE A 6 25.40 41.95 -30.19
N PHE A 7 24.12 41.67 -29.92
CA PHE A 7 23.01 42.60 -29.56
C PHE A 7 22.40 43.41 -30.74
N SER A 8 21.08 43.62 -30.84
CA SER A 8 20.02 43.56 -29.82
C SER A 8 18.62 43.51 -30.50
N THR A 9 17.69 42.73 -29.91
CA THR A 9 16.29 43.07 -29.53
C THR A 9 15.43 43.96 -30.45
N PHE A 10 14.13 43.76 -30.71
CA PHE A 10 12.99 43.14 -30.01
C PHE A 10 11.94 42.87 -31.12
N CYS A 11 11.21 41.75 -31.12
CA CYS A 11 9.76 41.81 -30.89
C CYS A 11 9.22 40.43 -30.50
N PHE A 12 9.04 40.26 -29.19
CA PHE A 12 8.11 39.30 -28.61
C PHE A 12 6.68 39.66 -29.05
N PHE A 13 6.04 38.81 -29.87
CA PHE A 13 4.58 38.69 -29.97
C PHE A 13 4.28 37.25 -30.42
N GLY A 14 4.02 36.30 -29.51
CA GLY A 14 2.71 36.08 -28.89
C GLY A 14 2.49 34.55 -28.74
N PRO A 15 1.50 34.11 -27.95
CA PRO A 15 1.39 32.73 -27.45
C PRO A 15 1.28 31.70 -28.58
N ASN A 16 1.68 30.45 -28.30
CA ASN A 16 1.39 29.29 -29.14
C ASN A 16 -0.11 29.25 -29.52
N LEU A 17 -0.46 29.84 -30.67
CA LEU A 17 -1.82 29.92 -31.21
C LEU A 17 -2.18 28.56 -31.85
N PHE A 18 -2.38 27.57 -30.99
CA PHE A 18 -2.88 26.26 -31.40
C PHE A 18 -4.34 26.40 -31.86
N GLY A 19 -4.58 26.34 -33.18
CA GLY A 19 -5.93 26.37 -33.76
C GLY A 19 -6.73 27.67 -33.59
N GLN A 20 -6.08 28.80 -33.29
CA GLN A 20 -6.70 30.13 -33.24
C GLN A 20 -6.31 30.98 -34.46
N VAL A 21 -7.24 31.78 -34.96
CA VAL A 21 -7.07 32.68 -36.11
C VAL A 21 -7.07 34.12 -35.61
N VAL A 22 -6.18 34.94 -36.17
CA VAL A 22 -6.14 36.39 -35.95
C VAL A 22 -6.53 37.09 -37.24
N VAL A 23 -7.58 37.91 -37.19
CA VAL A 23 -8.03 38.76 -38.29
C VAL A 23 -7.61 40.19 -38.01
N TYR A 24 -6.87 40.76 -38.94
CA TYR A 24 -6.41 42.15 -38.94
C TYR A 24 -7.35 42.94 -39.86
N MET A 25 -7.94 44.00 -39.32
CA MET A 25 -8.83 44.92 -40.03
C MET A 25 -8.02 46.09 -40.61
N GLU A 26 -8.56 46.78 -41.62
CA GLU A 26 -7.91 47.96 -42.23
C GLU A 26 -7.77 49.14 -41.26
N ASP A 27 -8.71 49.28 -40.31
CA ASP A 27 -8.68 50.29 -39.23
C ASP A 27 -7.64 49.99 -38.13
N GLY A 28 -6.88 48.89 -38.26
CA GLY A 28 -5.88 48.44 -37.28
C GLY A 28 -6.40 47.49 -36.20
N THR A 29 -7.71 47.23 -36.14
CA THR A 29 -8.33 46.32 -35.17
C THR A 29 -7.87 44.87 -35.38
N LYS A 30 -7.61 44.14 -34.27
CA LYS A 30 -7.20 42.73 -34.29
C LYS A 30 -8.22 41.87 -33.57
N ILE A 31 -8.81 40.92 -34.27
CA ILE A 31 -9.84 40.02 -33.74
C ILE A 31 -9.28 38.61 -33.66
N ARG A 32 -9.20 38.06 -32.44
CA ARG A 32 -8.71 36.70 -32.18
C ARG A 32 -9.86 35.77 -31.87
N GLY A 33 -9.85 34.59 -32.49
CA GLY A 33 -10.87 33.57 -32.23
C GLY A 33 -10.78 32.36 -33.15
N LYS A 34 -11.84 31.54 -33.16
CA LYS A 34 -11.97 30.40 -34.08
C LYS A 34 -12.89 30.78 -35.24
N ILE A 35 -12.41 30.65 -36.47
CA ILE A 35 -13.26 30.83 -37.65
C ILE A 35 -14.34 29.75 -37.65
N LYS A 36 -15.60 30.17 -37.76
CA LYS A 36 -16.76 29.30 -37.96
C LYS A 36 -17.14 29.19 -39.43
N LYS A 37 -17.02 30.28 -40.18
CA LYS A 37 -17.35 30.32 -41.61
C LYS A 37 -16.58 31.44 -42.32
N VAL A 38 -16.08 31.16 -43.52
CA VAL A 38 -15.55 32.19 -44.44
C VAL A 38 -16.34 32.09 -45.74
N THR A 39 -16.79 33.22 -46.26
CA THR A 39 -17.33 33.34 -47.62
C THR A 39 -16.65 34.50 -48.33
N ARG A 40 -16.88 34.67 -49.63
CA ARG A 40 -16.34 35.80 -50.41
C ARG A 40 -16.73 37.18 -49.84
N ARG A 41 -17.80 37.27 -49.03
CA ARG A 41 -18.32 38.54 -48.51
C ARG A 41 -18.13 38.72 -47.00
N LYS A 42 -17.94 37.64 -46.24
CA LYS A 42 -17.84 37.74 -44.77
C LYS A 42 -17.02 36.64 -44.12
N VAL A 43 -16.49 36.96 -42.94
CA VAL A 43 -15.85 36.05 -42.01
C VAL A 43 -16.65 36.02 -40.71
N VAL A 44 -16.95 34.81 -40.21
CA VAL A 44 -17.62 34.60 -38.92
C VAL A 44 -16.61 34.01 -37.95
N ILE A 45 -16.34 34.73 -36.86
CA ILE A 45 -15.37 34.34 -35.83
C ILE A 45 -16.10 34.17 -34.50
N LEU A 46 -15.85 33.05 -33.82
CA LEU A 46 -16.17 32.92 -32.40
C LEU A 46 -14.98 33.45 -31.61
N THR A 47 -15.15 34.60 -30.95
CA THR A 47 -14.10 35.24 -30.14
C THR A 47 -13.77 34.41 -28.91
N GLU A 48 -12.65 34.72 -28.25
CA GLU A 48 -12.22 34.03 -27.03
C GLU A 48 -13.20 34.21 -25.86
N TYR A 49 -14.00 35.28 -25.87
CA TYR A 49 -15.05 35.55 -24.89
C TYR A 49 -16.38 34.84 -25.21
N GLY A 50 -16.41 33.96 -26.22
CA GLY A 50 -17.61 33.19 -26.59
C GLY A 50 -18.62 33.94 -27.46
N ILE A 51 -18.27 35.11 -27.99
CA ILE A 51 -19.16 35.93 -28.81
C ILE A 51 -18.96 35.59 -30.29
N LEU A 52 -20.05 35.39 -31.04
CA LEU A 52 -20.01 35.25 -32.49
C LEU A 52 -19.99 36.62 -33.15
N GLN A 53 -18.91 36.93 -33.86
CA GLN A 53 -18.75 38.17 -34.60
C GLN A 53 -18.77 37.89 -36.10
N VAL A 54 -19.56 38.68 -36.84
CA VAL A 54 -19.63 38.63 -38.31
C VAL A 54 -18.94 39.86 -38.86
N ILE A 55 -17.90 39.65 -39.65
CA ILE A 55 -17.01 40.69 -40.17
C ILE A 55 -17.16 40.70 -41.70
N SER A 56 -17.40 41.86 -42.31
CA SER A 56 -17.38 42.01 -43.77
C SER A 56 -15.96 41.83 -44.30
N MET A 57 -15.79 41.14 -45.42
CA MET A 57 -14.47 40.96 -46.05
C MET A 57 -13.85 42.28 -46.52
N ASP A 58 -14.68 43.29 -46.81
CA ASP A 58 -14.20 44.60 -47.30
C ASP A 58 -13.36 45.35 -46.24
N GLY A 59 -13.57 45.06 -44.95
CA GLY A 59 -12.81 45.66 -43.85
C GLY A 59 -11.60 44.82 -43.40
N VAL A 60 -11.34 43.67 -44.03
CA VAL A 60 -10.31 42.72 -43.59
C VAL A 60 -9.01 42.94 -44.37
N LYS A 61 -7.97 43.38 -43.66
CA LYS A 61 -6.61 43.53 -44.19
C LYS A 61 -5.88 42.20 -44.36
N LYS A 62 -5.91 41.34 -43.34
CA LYS A 62 -5.20 40.04 -43.36
C LYS A 62 -5.79 39.04 -42.39
N ILE A 63 -5.83 37.77 -42.78
CA ILE A 63 -6.21 36.65 -41.91
C ILE A 63 -4.98 35.77 -41.68
N VAL A 64 -4.54 35.64 -40.42
CA VAL A 64 -3.43 34.75 -40.02
C VAL A 64 -4.00 33.54 -39.29
N ARG A 65 -3.92 32.36 -39.91
CA ARG A 65 -4.37 31.09 -39.32
C ARG A 65 -3.25 30.50 -38.45
N GLY A 66 -3.56 30.10 -37.21
CA GLY A 66 -2.63 29.39 -36.33
C GLY A 66 -2.28 27.99 -36.82
N PHE A 67 -1.16 27.45 -36.33
CA PHE A 67 -0.63 26.15 -36.74
C PHE A 67 -1.65 25.03 -36.45
N ASN A 68 -1.92 24.19 -37.45
CA ASN A 68 -2.81 23.04 -37.35
C ASN A 68 -2.03 21.76 -37.68
N PRO A 69 -1.67 20.94 -36.68
CA PRO A 69 -0.90 19.71 -36.89
C PRO A 69 -1.55 18.71 -37.84
N VAL A 70 -2.89 18.66 -37.90
CA VAL A 70 -3.62 17.75 -38.79
C VAL A 70 -3.50 18.19 -40.25
N GLU A 71 -3.55 19.50 -40.51
CA GLU A 71 -3.38 20.05 -41.86
C GLU A 71 -1.92 19.93 -42.31
N GLU A 72 -0.98 20.18 -41.41
CA GLU A 72 0.45 19.99 -41.66
C GLU A 72 0.78 18.52 -41.93
N LEU A 73 0.17 17.58 -41.20
CA LEU A 73 0.28 16.16 -41.48
C LEU A 73 -0.19 15.83 -42.89
N LYS A 74 -1.34 16.35 -43.34
CA LYS A 74 -1.85 16.10 -44.69
C LYS A 74 -0.85 16.55 -45.76
N LYS A 75 -0.25 17.74 -45.59
CA LYS A 75 0.77 18.26 -46.51
C LYS A 75 2.01 17.36 -46.56
N LYS A 76 2.52 16.96 -45.39
CA LYS A 76 3.68 16.05 -45.31
C LYS A 76 3.41 14.71 -45.97
N VAL A 77 2.22 14.15 -45.76
CA VAL A 77 1.80 12.88 -46.38
C VAL A 77 1.68 13.03 -47.89
N GLN A 78 0.99 14.08 -48.37
CA GLN A 78 0.83 14.34 -49.80
C GLN A 78 2.19 14.53 -50.49
N LYS A 79 3.15 15.21 -49.84
CA LYS A 79 4.50 15.36 -50.35
C LYS A 79 5.20 14.02 -50.49
N VAL A 80 5.19 13.19 -49.44
CA VAL A 80 5.84 11.86 -49.49
C VAL A 80 5.16 10.93 -50.48
N GLU A 81 3.83 10.98 -50.60
CA GLU A 81 3.07 10.18 -51.57
C GLU A 81 3.19 10.70 -53.00
N SER A 82 3.72 11.91 -53.21
CA SER A 82 4.06 12.43 -54.55
C SER A 82 5.40 11.93 -55.09
N TYR A 83 6.21 11.28 -54.26
CA TYR A 83 7.47 10.68 -54.70
C TYR A 83 7.21 9.36 -55.41
N ASP A 84 7.90 9.12 -56.53
CA ASP A 84 7.80 7.86 -57.27
C ASP A 84 8.26 6.66 -56.41
N TYR A 85 9.24 6.89 -55.52
CA TYR A 85 9.81 5.90 -54.61
C TYR A 85 10.05 6.50 -53.21
N PRO A 86 9.04 6.54 -52.33
CA PRO A 86 9.21 7.06 -50.98
C PRO A 86 10.09 6.12 -50.13
N LEU A 87 11.05 6.68 -49.41
CA LEU A 87 11.98 5.93 -48.58
C LEU A 87 11.39 5.67 -47.18
N PRO A 88 11.89 4.65 -46.45
CA PRO A 88 11.50 4.42 -45.06
C PRO A 88 11.66 5.66 -44.17
N GLU A 89 12.70 6.47 -44.38
CA GLU A 89 12.96 7.67 -43.58
C GLU A 89 11.87 8.75 -43.79
N ASP A 90 11.31 8.87 -44.99
CA ASP A 90 10.25 9.84 -45.30
C ASP A 90 8.99 9.58 -44.44
N TYR A 91 8.61 8.31 -44.29
CA TYR A 91 7.52 7.91 -43.41
C TYR A 91 7.90 7.97 -41.92
N LEU A 92 9.18 7.79 -41.59
CA LEU A 92 9.67 7.89 -40.22
C LEU A 92 9.58 9.33 -39.71
N GLU A 93 9.90 10.31 -40.55
CA GLU A 93 9.73 11.73 -40.23
C GLU A 93 8.25 12.09 -39.98
N ILE A 94 7.34 11.55 -40.79
CA ILE A 94 5.89 11.71 -40.57
C ILE A 94 5.49 11.10 -39.22
N ALA A 95 5.98 9.90 -38.91
CA ALA A 95 5.68 9.22 -37.64
C ALA A 95 6.18 10.02 -36.43
N ARG A 96 7.44 10.51 -36.47
CA ARG A 96 8.03 11.37 -35.43
C ARG A 96 7.28 12.69 -35.28
N PHE A 97 6.82 13.29 -36.38
CA PHE A 97 5.98 14.48 -36.34
C PHE A 97 4.65 14.21 -35.62
N CYS A 98 3.97 13.12 -35.96
CA CYS A 98 2.72 12.73 -35.32
C CYS A 98 2.89 12.48 -33.81
N GLU A 99 4.03 11.93 -33.37
CA GLU A 99 4.27 11.65 -31.95
C GLU A 99 4.29 12.90 -31.05
N LYS A 100 4.63 14.07 -31.61
CA LYS A 100 4.68 15.33 -30.87
C LYS A 100 3.30 15.79 -30.39
N TYR A 101 2.22 15.28 -30.97
CA TYR A 101 0.85 15.74 -30.74
C TYR A 101 -0.04 14.60 -30.25
N LYS A 102 -0.84 14.87 -29.21
CA LYS A 102 -1.63 13.83 -28.52
C LYS A 102 -2.71 13.24 -29.43
N GLU A 103 -3.30 14.07 -30.27
CA GLU A 103 -4.36 13.76 -31.22
C GLU A 103 -3.87 12.93 -32.41
N LEU A 104 -2.57 12.97 -32.75
CA LEU A 104 -1.97 12.25 -33.89
C LEU A 104 -1.32 10.91 -33.49
N LYS A 105 -1.55 10.42 -32.26
CA LYS A 105 -0.93 9.19 -31.77
C LYS A 105 -1.34 7.93 -32.54
N LYS A 106 -2.53 7.91 -33.15
CA LYS A 106 -2.98 6.76 -33.96
C LYS A 106 -2.26 6.75 -35.30
N GLU A 107 -2.10 7.92 -35.89
CA GLU A 107 -1.42 8.22 -37.14
C GLU A 107 0.08 7.92 -37.01
N ALA A 108 0.71 8.29 -35.89
CA ALA A 108 2.09 7.93 -35.58
C ALA A 108 2.32 6.41 -35.71
N LYS A 109 1.46 5.60 -35.08
CA LYS A 109 1.55 4.13 -35.19
C LYS A 109 1.28 3.62 -36.61
N LYS A 110 0.39 4.27 -37.36
CA LYS A 110 0.14 3.92 -38.77
C LYS A 110 1.41 4.12 -39.60
N TYR A 111 2.08 5.26 -39.47
CA TYR A 111 3.28 5.56 -40.25
C TYR A 111 4.49 4.73 -39.80
N TYR A 112 4.65 4.44 -38.50
CA TYR A 112 5.65 3.46 -38.07
C TYR A 112 5.44 2.06 -38.69
N ARG A 113 4.21 1.65 -39.01
CA ARG A 113 3.97 0.39 -39.74
C ARG A 113 4.39 0.50 -41.22
N LYS A 114 4.07 1.61 -41.89
CA LYS A 114 4.55 1.89 -43.25
C LYS A 114 6.09 1.86 -43.32
N VAL A 115 6.78 2.40 -42.32
CA VAL A 115 8.25 2.30 -42.23
C VAL A 115 8.70 0.84 -42.21
N LEU A 116 8.05 -0.03 -41.44
CA LEU A 116 8.39 -1.46 -41.37
C LEU A 116 8.02 -2.26 -42.62
N GLU A 117 7.08 -1.77 -43.43
CA GLU A 117 6.76 -2.36 -44.74
C GLU A 117 7.91 -2.14 -45.73
N LEU A 118 8.60 -0.99 -45.65
CA LEU A 118 9.72 -0.64 -46.53
C LEU A 118 11.08 -1.07 -45.99
N ASP A 119 11.33 -0.87 -44.68
CA ASP A 119 12.52 -1.36 -43.97
C ASP A 119 12.07 -2.23 -42.78
N PRO A 120 11.96 -3.56 -43.00
CA PRO A 120 11.60 -4.49 -41.95
C PRO A 120 12.60 -4.54 -40.79
N ASN A 121 13.82 -4.03 -40.92
CA ASN A 121 14.83 -4.06 -39.85
C ASN A 121 14.95 -2.75 -39.08
N ASN A 122 14.14 -1.73 -39.41
CA ASN A 122 14.17 -0.43 -38.77
C ASN A 122 13.95 -0.54 -37.25
N GLY A 123 15.01 -0.28 -36.49
CA GLY A 123 15.02 -0.47 -35.04
C GLY A 123 14.09 0.49 -34.31
N GLU A 124 13.99 1.74 -34.78
CA GLU A 124 13.17 2.78 -34.16
C GLU A 124 11.68 2.47 -34.32
N ALA A 125 11.22 2.22 -35.55
CA ALA A 125 9.82 1.89 -35.80
C ALA A 125 9.37 0.63 -35.04
N ARG A 126 10.24 -0.39 -34.96
CA ARG A 126 9.99 -1.61 -34.16
C ARG A 126 9.90 -1.32 -32.67
N GLN A 127 10.81 -0.53 -32.12
CA GLN A 127 10.76 -0.16 -30.70
C GLN A 127 9.48 0.63 -30.38
N LYS A 128 9.12 1.59 -31.23
CA LYS A 128 7.93 2.45 -31.08
C LYS A 128 6.62 1.67 -31.22
N LEU A 129 6.61 0.60 -32.01
CA LEU A 129 5.51 -0.35 -32.11
C LEU A 129 5.52 -1.44 -31.01
N GLY A 130 6.55 -1.49 -30.16
CA GLY A 130 6.62 -2.36 -28.98
C GLY A 130 7.24 -3.73 -29.22
N TYR A 131 8.02 -3.90 -30.28
CA TYR A 131 8.85 -5.10 -30.51
C TYR A 131 10.09 -5.08 -29.61
N ILE A 132 10.62 -6.28 -29.30
CA ILE A 132 11.80 -6.48 -28.47
C ILE A 132 12.85 -7.22 -29.31
N ARG A 133 14.09 -6.71 -29.32
CA ARG A 133 15.22 -7.39 -29.96
C ARG A 133 15.75 -8.47 -29.02
N TYR A 134 15.67 -9.72 -29.43
CA TYR A 134 16.17 -10.86 -28.66
C TYR A 134 16.96 -11.81 -29.57
N ARG A 135 18.23 -12.09 -29.20
CA ARG A 135 19.15 -12.94 -29.98
C ARG A 135 19.22 -12.57 -31.46
N GLY A 136 19.34 -11.28 -31.76
CA GLY A 136 19.46 -10.78 -33.13
C GLY A 136 18.16 -10.75 -33.94
N LYS A 137 17.04 -11.26 -33.40
CA LYS A 137 15.72 -11.23 -34.08
C LYS A 137 14.75 -10.30 -33.34
N TRP A 138 13.90 -9.62 -34.10
CA TRP A 138 12.83 -8.80 -33.54
C TRP A 138 11.59 -9.67 -33.32
N ILE A 139 11.15 -9.76 -32.07
CA ILE A 139 9.94 -10.51 -31.70
C ILE A 139 8.97 -9.60 -30.95
N THR A 140 7.67 -9.86 -31.09
CA THR A 140 6.68 -9.05 -30.37
C THR A 140 6.81 -9.30 -28.87
N LYS A 141 6.41 -8.34 -28.04
CA LYS A 141 6.42 -8.52 -26.57
C LYS A 141 5.61 -9.74 -26.11
N GLU A 142 4.55 -10.05 -26.83
CA GLU A 142 3.72 -11.22 -26.58
C GLU A 142 4.39 -12.51 -27.04
N GLU A 143 5.03 -12.51 -28.20
CA GLU A 143 5.78 -13.65 -28.72
C GLU A 143 7.07 -13.91 -27.92
N TYR A 144 7.72 -12.88 -27.37
CA TYR A 144 8.76 -13.00 -26.35
C TYR A 144 8.23 -13.71 -25.10
N ARG A 145 7.02 -13.33 -24.65
CA ARG A 145 6.35 -13.98 -23.51
C ARG A 145 5.83 -15.38 -23.82
N GLN A 146 5.59 -15.71 -25.07
CA GLN A 146 5.12 -17.03 -25.45
C GLN A 146 6.28 -17.96 -25.78
N LYS A 147 7.17 -17.62 -26.73
CA LYS A 147 8.23 -18.53 -27.19
C LYS A 147 9.38 -18.68 -26.19
N ILE A 148 9.78 -17.61 -25.50
CA ILE A 148 10.94 -17.66 -24.59
C ILE A 148 10.53 -18.09 -23.17
N LEU A 149 9.32 -17.74 -22.72
CA LEU A 149 8.80 -18.13 -21.40
C LEU A 149 8.00 -19.45 -21.38
N LYS A 150 7.48 -20.00 -22.51
CA LYS A 150 6.69 -21.26 -22.48
C LYS A 150 7.44 -22.51 -22.02
N GLY A 151 8.78 -22.50 -22.00
CA GLY A 151 9.59 -23.61 -21.46
C GLY A 151 9.94 -23.46 -19.98
N PHE A 152 9.74 -22.27 -19.41
CA PHE A 152 10.17 -21.93 -18.06
C PHE A 152 8.96 -21.75 -17.14
N VAL A 153 8.94 -22.50 -16.05
CA VAL A 153 7.94 -22.38 -15.00
C VAL A 153 8.57 -21.68 -13.81
N LYS A 154 7.86 -20.71 -13.23
CA LYS A 154 8.35 -20.02 -12.03
C LYS A 154 8.23 -20.96 -10.82
N TYR A 155 9.35 -21.44 -10.29
CA TYR A 155 9.41 -22.28 -9.09
C TYR A 155 10.38 -21.67 -8.08
N LYS A 156 9.93 -21.48 -6.83
CA LYS A 156 10.68 -20.84 -5.73
C LYS A 156 11.35 -19.50 -6.11
N GLY A 157 10.65 -18.68 -6.90
CA GLY A 157 11.09 -17.33 -7.28
C GLY A 157 12.05 -17.26 -8.47
N ARG A 158 12.51 -18.41 -8.99
CA ARG A 158 13.38 -18.51 -10.17
C ARG A 158 12.59 -19.13 -11.34
N TRP A 159 12.99 -18.80 -12.56
CA TRP A 159 12.44 -19.44 -13.76
C TRP A 159 13.29 -20.66 -14.09
N ILE A 160 12.70 -21.86 -13.98
CA ILE A 160 13.36 -23.14 -14.20
C ILE A 160 12.69 -23.86 -15.37
N ARG A 161 13.45 -24.65 -16.15
CA ARG A 161 12.85 -25.43 -17.24
C ARG A 161 11.94 -26.55 -16.70
N ARG A 162 10.96 -26.96 -17.48
CA ARG A 162 9.95 -27.95 -17.05
C ARG A 162 10.52 -29.35 -16.76
N ASP A 163 11.51 -29.79 -17.52
CA ASP A 163 12.26 -31.03 -17.31
C ASP A 163 13.12 -30.99 -16.03
N GLU A 164 13.78 -29.86 -15.79
CA GLU A 164 14.51 -29.62 -14.53
C GLU A 164 13.55 -29.54 -13.33
N LEU A 165 12.36 -28.96 -13.51
CA LEU A 165 11.31 -28.95 -12.50
C LEU A 165 10.79 -30.36 -12.20
N GLU A 166 10.60 -31.19 -13.21
CA GLU A 166 10.16 -32.58 -13.02
C GLU A 166 11.23 -33.42 -12.31
N LYS A 167 12.51 -33.24 -12.65
CA LYS A 167 13.62 -33.87 -11.93
C LYS A 167 13.69 -33.38 -10.46
N ALA A 168 13.61 -32.07 -10.25
CA ALA A 168 13.58 -31.48 -8.90
C ALA A 168 12.38 -31.94 -8.07
N LYS A 169 11.21 -32.14 -8.71
CA LYS A 169 10.03 -32.71 -8.08
C LYS A 169 10.21 -34.18 -7.74
N ARG A 170 10.79 -35.00 -8.62
CA ARG A 170 11.11 -36.42 -8.32
C ARG A 170 12.11 -36.54 -7.18
N GLU A 171 13.14 -35.70 -7.14
CA GLU A 171 14.11 -35.66 -6.03
C GLU A 171 13.49 -35.13 -4.72
N GLU A 172 12.53 -34.20 -4.79
CA GLU A 172 11.76 -33.75 -3.62
C GLU A 172 10.80 -34.86 -3.14
N GLU A 173 10.20 -35.61 -4.06
CA GLU A 173 9.33 -36.74 -3.77
C GLU A 173 10.09 -37.94 -3.17
N GLU A 174 11.26 -38.30 -3.71
CA GLU A 174 12.14 -39.33 -3.13
C GLU A 174 12.67 -38.93 -1.76
N ARG A 175 13.04 -37.65 -1.56
CA ARG A 175 13.39 -37.14 -0.22
C ARG A 175 12.20 -37.17 0.74
N GLU A 176 10.99 -36.92 0.26
CA GLU A 176 9.79 -37.00 1.07
C GLU A 176 9.45 -38.45 1.42
N LYS A 177 9.57 -39.40 0.48
CA LYS A 177 9.46 -40.84 0.75
C LYS A 177 10.50 -41.30 1.76
N GLU A 178 11.75 -40.86 1.63
CA GLU A 178 12.82 -41.16 2.59
C GLU A 178 12.54 -40.54 3.97
N ARG A 179 12.04 -39.29 4.03
CA ARG A 179 11.59 -38.65 5.27
C ARG A 179 10.42 -39.40 5.92
N ILE A 180 9.44 -39.84 5.12
CA ILE A 180 8.30 -40.63 5.60
C ILE A 180 8.79 -41.98 6.14
N ARG A 181 9.72 -42.65 5.46
CA ARG A 181 10.33 -43.90 5.93
C ARG A 181 11.05 -43.69 7.27
N LYS A 182 11.91 -42.68 7.37
CA LYS A 182 12.61 -42.28 8.61
C LYS A 182 11.63 -41.90 9.73
N TRP A 183 10.51 -41.25 9.39
CA TRP A 183 9.45 -40.92 10.33
C TRP A 183 8.68 -42.15 10.81
N LEU A 184 8.39 -43.12 9.94
CA LEU A 184 7.77 -44.40 10.32
C LEU A 184 8.69 -45.23 11.21
N GLU A 185 9.99 -45.28 10.92
CA GLU A 185 11.01 -45.91 11.78
C GLU A 185 11.10 -45.22 13.14
N TRP A 186 11.13 -43.88 13.17
CA TRP A 186 11.12 -43.11 14.42
C TRP A 186 9.84 -43.33 15.23
N LYS A 187 8.68 -43.37 14.56
CA LYS A 187 7.38 -43.62 15.19
C LYS A 187 7.33 -45.01 15.82
N LYS A 188 7.86 -46.03 15.12
CA LYS A 188 7.97 -47.39 15.65
C LYS A 188 8.83 -47.43 16.92
N LYS A 189 9.98 -46.75 16.92
CA LYS A 189 10.84 -46.59 18.12
C LYS A 189 10.12 -45.87 19.26
N GLN A 190 9.35 -44.81 18.96
CA GLN A 190 8.58 -44.08 19.97
C GLN A 190 7.43 -44.91 20.55
N ASP A 191 6.77 -45.75 19.75
CA ASP A 191 5.71 -46.64 20.23
C ASP A 191 6.27 -47.79 21.08
N GLU A 192 7.47 -48.30 20.76
CA GLU A 192 8.21 -49.25 21.59
C GLU A 192 8.65 -48.63 22.92
N GLU A 193 9.20 -47.41 22.90
CA GLU A 193 9.58 -46.63 24.09
C GLU A 193 8.35 -46.30 24.94
N ARG A 194 7.21 -45.97 24.31
CA ARG A 194 5.94 -45.71 25.00
C ARG A 194 5.34 -46.96 25.63
N LYS A 195 5.50 -48.14 25.01
CA LYS A 195 5.13 -49.44 25.61
C LYS A 195 6.05 -49.77 26.79
N ARG A 196 7.35 -49.47 26.69
CA ARG A 196 8.33 -49.61 27.78
C ARG A 196 8.03 -48.69 28.96
N LEU A 197 7.73 -47.41 28.69
CA LEU A 197 7.35 -46.40 29.68
C LEU A 197 5.97 -46.68 30.31
N LYS A 198 5.03 -47.31 29.60
CA LYS A 198 3.75 -47.75 30.19
C LYS A 198 3.91 -48.88 31.21
N LYS A 199 4.96 -49.68 31.13
CA LYS A 199 5.31 -50.69 32.15
C LYS A 199 5.94 -50.07 33.41
N LEU A 200 6.41 -48.83 33.33
CA LEU A 200 6.96 -48.06 34.45
C LEU A 200 5.91 -47.06 34.96
N ARG A 201 5.11 -47.43 35.96
CA ARG A 201 4.24 -46.47 36.68
C ARG A 201 4.95 -45.90 37.90
N PRO A 202 4.78 -44.59 38.15
CA PRO A 202 4.56 -44.14 39.53
C PRO A 202 3.28 -43.29 39.69
N LEU A 203 2.91 -43.15 40.97
CA LEU A 203 1.63 -42.73 41.52
C LEU A 203 1.28 -41.23 41.34
N GLY A 204 -0.03 -40.96 41.21
CA GLY A 204 -0.67 -39.84 41.92
C GLY A 204 -0.95 -38.51 41.20
N GLY A 205 -2.13 -38.42 40.56
CA GLY A 205 -3.06 -37.25 40.56
C GLY A 205 -2.89 -36.12 39.51
N PRO A 206 -3.91 -35.22 39.33
CA PRO A 206 -5.36 -35.42 39.25
C PRO A 206 -5.94 -35.14 37.83
N GLY A 207 -7.20 -35.54 37.61
CA GLY A 207 -7.87 -35.77 36.33
C GLY A 207 -8.24 -34.57 35.40
N PRO A 208 -9.00 -34.85 34.31
CA PRO A 208 -9.02 -34.05 33.09
C PRO A 208 -9.90 -32.78 33.14
N TYR A 209 -9.44 -31.74 32.45
CA TYR A 209 -10.13 -30.45 32.28
C TYR A 209 -11.36 -30.58 31.35
N LYS A 210 -12.52 -30.06 31.80
CA LYS A 210 -13.78 -29.95 31.03
C LYS A 210 -13.69 -28.87 29.93
N LYS A 211 -14.33 -29.14 28.78
CA LYS A 211 -14.44 -28.27 27.60
C LYS A 211 -15.17 -26.95 27.91
N GLY A 212 -14.59 -25.81 27.53
CA GLY A 212 -15.29 -24.52 27.38
C GLY A 212 -15.94 -24.38 25.99
N PRO A 213 -16.93 -23.49 25.83
CA PRO A 213 -17.87 -23.49 24.70
C PRO A 213 -17.20 -23.09 23.38
N ALA A 214 -17.67 -23.74 22.31
CA ALA A 214 -17.23 -23.52 20.93
C ALA A 214 -17.60 -22.11 20.45
N GLY A 215 -16.59 -21.25 20.25
CA GLY A 215 -16.75 -20.00 19.51
C GLY A 215 -16.75 -20.29 18.01
N GLY A 216 -17.89 -20.06 17.37
CA GLY A 216 -18.17 -20.38 15.98
C GLY A 216 -17.32 -19.60 14.95
N SER A 217 -17.09 -20.27 13.82
CA SER A 217 -16.57 -19.71 12.59
C SER A 217 -17.46 -18.55 12.10
N PRO A 218 -16.90 -17.42 11.61
CA PRO A 218 -17.68 -16.43 10.91
C PRO A 218 -17.77 -16.79 9.42
N HIS A 219 -18.61 -17.76 9.10
CA HIS A 219 -19.32 -17.75 7.81
C HIS A 219 -20.78 -17.46 8.12
N ASN A 220 -21.11 -16.17 8.24
CA ASN A 220 -22.40 -15.62 7.86
C ASN A 220 -22.38 -14.09 7.99
N ASN A 221 -22.72 -13.43 6.90
CA ASN A 221 -22.90 -11.99 6.80
C ASN A 221 -24.32 -11.67 7.30
N PRO A 222 -24.53 -11.12 8.50
CA PRO A 222 -25.90 -10.86 8.97
C PRO A 222 -26.45 -9.64 8.25
N LYS A 223 -27.66 -9.79 7.68
CA LYS A 223 -28.43 -8.70 7.07
C LYS A 223 -28.56 -7.53 8.06
N PHE A 224 -28.00 -6.38 7.72
CA PHE A 224 -28.11 -5.15 8.51
C PHE A 224 -29.55 -4.62 8.50
N LYS A 225 -30.27 -4.73 9.62
CA LYS A 225 -31.47 -3.91 9.86
C LYS A 225 -31.02 -2.47 10.12
N LYS A 226 -31.62 -1.50 9.39
CA LYS A 226 -31.35 -0.07 9.54
C LYS A 226 -31.70 0.40 10.97
N ILE A 227 -30.70 0.79 11.74
CA ILE A 227 -30.87 1.48 13.04
C ILE A 227 -30.80 2.99 12.78
N LYS A 228 -31.80 3.75 13.23
CA LYS A 228 -31.91 5.21 13.03
C LYS A 228 -30.78 5.91 13.81
N GLY A 229 -30.02 6.82 13.18
CA GLY A 229 -28.88 7.55 13.79
C GLY A 229 -27.51 6.87 13.66
N TYR A 230 -27.41 5.79 12.87
CA TYR A 230 -26.17 5.05 12.63
C TYR A 230 -25.24 5.77 11.64
N VAL A 231 -23.95 5.94 12.00
CA VAL A 231 -22.91 6.32 11.02
C VAL A 231 -22.51 5.07 10.25
N ASP A 232 -22.85 5.03 8.98
CA ASP A 232 -22.36 4.00 8.06
C ASP A 232 -20.85 4.19 7.89
N PHE A 233 -20.04 3.38 8.59
CA PHE A 233 -18.58 3.49 8.55
C PHE A 233 -18.02 3.34 7.14
N ARG A 234 -18.66 2.54 6.29
CA ARG A 234 -18.22 2.40 4.90
C ARG A 234 -18.40 3.71 4.15
N LYS A 235 -19.55 4.37 4.30
CA LYS A 235 -19.79 5.69 3.71
C LYS A 235 -18.91 6.77 4.33
N MET A 236 -18.71 6.73 5.64
CA MET A 236 -17.81 7.64 6.34
C MET A 236 -16.41 7.57 5.74
N PHE A 237 -15.79 6.38 5.62
CA PHE A 237 -14.43 6.27 5.06
C PHE A 237 -14.33 6.50 3.55
N GLN A 238 -15.46 6.53 2.83
CA GLN A 238 -15.50 6.94 1.42
C GLN A 238 -15.59 8.46 1.27
N ASP A 239 -16.13 9.15 2.27
CA ASP A 239 -16.30 10.61 2.30
C ASP A 239 -15.00 11.32 2.72
N THR A 240 -14.03 11.31 1.81
CA THR A 240 -12.68 11.86 2.03
C THR A 240 -12.53 13.34 1.66
N GLN A 241 -13.65 14.04 1.51
CA GLN A 241 -13.66 15.47 1.19
C GLN A 241 -13.17 16.29 2.40
N GLU A 242 -12.29 17.24 2.11
CA GLU A 242 -11.84 18.26 3.05
C GLU A 242 -13.04 19.15 3.44
N ASP A 243 -13.24 19.34 4.74
CA ASP A 243 -14.27 20.24 5.27
C ASP A 243 -13.75 21.67 5.30
N VAL A 244 -12.50 21.84 5.74
CA VAL A 244 -11.78 23.11 5.83
C VAL A 244 -10.31 22.91 5.43
N PRO A 245 -9.55 23.97 5.10
CA PRO A 245 -8.10 23.90 4.97
C PRO A 245 -7.43 23.49 6.29
N TRP A 246 -6.26 22.85 6.24
CA TRP A 246 -5.55 22.40 7.45
C TRP A 246 -5.16 23.54 8.42
N SER A 247 -4.94 24.75 7.89
CA SER A 247 -4.69 25.96 8.70
C SER A 247 -5.88 26.32 9.60
N GLN A 248 -7.09 25.95 9.19
CA GLN A 248 -8.35 26.16 9.93
C GLN A 248 -8.90 24.83 10.49
N ALA A 249 -8.07 23.80 10.59
CA ALA A 249 -8.50 22.47 11.03
C ALA A 249 -9.19 22.52 12.40
N HIS A 250 -10.30 21.80 12.50
CA HIS A 250 -11.07 21.64 13.72
C HIS A 250 -10.24 21.00 14.82
N VAL A 251 -10.45 21.45 16.05
CA VAL A 251 -9.90 20.83 17.25
C VAL A 251 -11.06 20.32 18.10
N TYR A 252 -11.01 19.05 18.47
CA TYR A 252 -11.99 18.42 19.34
C TYR A 252 -11.29 17.72 20.50
N GLU A 253 -11.75 17.98 21.71
CA GLU A 253 -11.20 17.38 22.93
C GLU A 253 -12.16 16.35 23.51
N SER A 254 -11.68 15.13 23.68
CA SER A 254 -12.37 14.02 24.32
C SER A 254 -11.89 13.84 25.76
N LYS A 255 -12.27 12.74 26.42
CA LYS A 255 -11.78 12.46 27.77
C LYS A 255 -10.26 12.33 27.82
N TYR A 256 -9.66 11.65 26.85
CA TYR A 256 -8.22 11.36 26.85
C TYR A 256 -7.44 11.99 25.69
N TYR A 257 -8.11 12.47 24.64
CA TYR A 257 -7.45 12.90 23.41
C TYR A 257 -7.79 14.33 22.99
N ARG A 258 -6.83 14.97 22.32
CA ARG A 258 -7.00 16.24 21.61
C ARG A 258 -6.81 15.97 20.12
N ILE A 259 -7.90 16.00 19.37
CA ILE A 259 -7.92 15.62 17.96
C ILE A 259 -7.89 16.88 17.12
N LYS A 260 -6.91 16.99 16.22
CA LYS A 260 -6.86 18.02 15.18
C LYS A 260 -7.18 17.39 13.84
N SER A 261 -8.20 17.88 13.15
CA SER A 261 -8.58 17.33 11.84
C SER A 261 -9.31 18.33 10.98
N ASN A 262 -9.07 18.29 9.68
CA ASN A 262 -9.79 19.08 8.68
C ASN A 262 -10.86 18.25 7.94
N THR A 263 -11.24 17.10 8.50
CA THR A 263 -12.42 16.34 8.08
C THR A 263 -13.69 16.89 8.74
N LYS A 264 -14.86 16.38 8.34
CA LYS A 264 -16.17 16.85 8.84
C LYS A 264 -16.28 16.67 10.38
N PRO A 265 -16.80 17.65 11.13
CA PRO A 265 -16.93 17.57 12.59
C PRO A 265 -17.66 16.33 13.12
N LYS A 266 -18.66 15.83 12.36
CA LYS A 266 -19.37 14.58 12.70
C LYS A 266 -18.43 13.36 12.75
N TYR A 267 -17.41 13.29 11.89
CA TYR A 267 -16.43 12.20 11.87
C TYR A 267 -15.42 12.34 13.00
N ILE A 268 -15.03 13.56 13.33
CA ILE A 268 -14.14 13.85 14.47
C ILE A 268 -14.75 13.34 15.79
N LYS A 269 -16.06 13.57 16.00
CA LYS A 269 -16.79 13.05 17.17
C LYS A 269 -16.76 11.52 17.24
N VAL A 270 -16.86 10.83 16.09
CA VAL A 270 -16.76 9.37 16.03
C VAL A 270 -15.35 8.90 16.42
N TYR A 271 -14.31 9.55 15.90
CA TYR A 271 -12.92 9.25 16.28
C TYR A 271 -12.68 9.48 17.76
N ALA A 272 -13.22 10.56 18.34
CA ALA A 272 -13.11 10.85 19.78
C ALA A 272 -13.67 9.72 20.66
N ILE A 273 -14.89 9.26 20.35
CA ILE A 273 -15.51 8.14 21.08
C ILE A 273 -14.65 6.88 20.96
N MET A 274 -14.18 6.57 19.74
CA MET A 274 -13.37 5.40 19.46
C MET A 274 -12.04 5.41 20.21
N LEU A 275 -11.33 6.53 20.16
CA LEU A 275 -10.04 6.71 20.82
C LEU A 275 -10.18 6.59 22.34
N ASP A 276 -11.21 7.20 22.94
CA ASP A 276 -11.47 7.06 24.37
C ASP A 276 -11.72 5.59 24.77
N LYS A 277 -12.45 4.84 23.94
CA LYS A 277 -12.66 3.40 24.15
C LYS A 277 -11.38 2.58 23.98
N PHE A 278 -10.50 2.92 23.04
CA PHE A 278 -9.18 2.31 22.96
C PHE A 278 -8.37 2.57 24.22
N PHE A 279 -8.34 3.82 24.70
CA PHE A 279 -7.62 4.17 25.94
C PHE A 279 -8.14 3.42 27.16
N GLU A 280 -9.46 3.27 27.32
CA GLU A 280 -10.05 2.45 28.38
C GLU A 280 -9.59 0.98 28.30
N LYS A 281 -9.46 0.43 27.09
CA LYS A 281 -8.99 -0.95 26.89
C LYS A 281 -7.50 -1.09 27.15
N TYR A 282 -6.68 -0.18 26.65
CA TYR A 282 -5.24 -0.13 26.92
C TYR A 282 -5.00 -0.05 28.43
N SER A 283 -5.72 0.83 29.13
CA SER A 283 -5.59 1.01 30.58
C SER A 283 -5.88 -0.27 31.36
N LYS A 284 -6.90 -1.04 30.94
CA LYS A 284 -7.23 -2.34 31.54
C LYS A 284 -6.16 -3.40 31.27
N VAL A 285 -5.69 -3.51 30.03
CA VAL A 285 -4.69 -4.53 29.63
C VAL A 285 -3.34 -4.25 30.27
N PHE A 286 -2.90 -3.00 30.27
CA PHE A 286 -1.59 -2.58 30.80
C PHE A 286 -1.61 -2.19 32.28
N ARG A 287 -2.76 -2.32 32.95
CA ARG A 287 -2.99 -1.92 34.36
C ARG A 287 -2.54 -0.48 34.65
N TYR A 288 -2.80 0.43 33.71
CA TYR A 288 -2.51 1.84 33.86
C TYR A 288 -3.65 2.54 34.59
N ASN A 289 -3.33 3.22 35.68
CA ASN A 289 -4.28 3.88 36.58
C ASN A 289 -3.90 5.34 36.91
N LYS A 290 -2.87 5.89 36.24
CA LYS A 290 -2.41 7.25 36.51
C LYS A 290 -3.25 8.27 35.72
N PRO A 291 -3.58 9.43 36.28
CA PRO A 291 -4.24 10.50 35.53
C PRO A 291 -3.32 11.02 34.42
N LEU A 292 -3.92 11.43 33.30
CA LEU A 292 -3.20 12.10 32.23
C LEU A 292 -2.89 13.55 32.65
N ARG A 293 -1.63 13.97 32.50
CA ARG A 293 -1.24 15.39 32.68
C ARG A 293 -1.81 16.30 31.59
N ARG A 294 -2.00 15.75 30.39
CA ARG A 294 -2.59 16.43 29.22
C ARG A 294 -3.27 15.40 28.33
N ARG A 295 -4.26 15.84 27.58
CA ARG A 295 -4.88 15.05 26.51
C ARG A 295 -3.85 14.70 25.45
N LEU A 296 -3.91 13.47 24.97
CA LEU A 296 -2.99 12.93 23.97
C LEU A 296 -3.31 13.47 22.58
N PRO A 297 -2.35 14.09 21.87
CA PRO A 297 -2.62 14.69 20.57
C PRO A 297 -2.72 13.64 19.46
N VAL A 298 -3.75 13.77 18.61
CA VAL A 298 -3.99 12.93 17.43
C VAL A 298 -4.36 13.81 16.25
N TYR A 299 -3.62 13.73 15.15
CA TYR A 299 -3.82 14.52 13.95
C TYR A 299 -4.36 13.62 12.84
N ILE A 300 -5.51 13.99 12.26
CA ILE A 300 -6.17 13.21 11.21
C ILE A 300 -6.39 14.12 10.00
N TYR A 301 -5.65 13.92 8.92
CA TYR A 301 -5.90 14.62 7.66
C TYR A 301 -7.16 14.10 6.98
N ALA A 302 -7.85 14.93 6.20
CA ALA A 302 -9.11 14.55 5.57
C ALA A 302 -8.96 13.42 4.53
N ASN A 303 -7.78 13.25 3.94
CA ASN A 303 -7.51 12.24 2.92
C ASN A 303 -6.01 11.87 2.83
N HIS A 304 -5.75 10.76 2.12
CA HIS A 304 -4.38 10.24 1.90
C HIS A 304 -3.49 11.23 1.16
N ARG A 305 -4.00 11.91 0.13
CA ARG A 305 -3.23 12.89 -0.66
C ARG A 305 -2.65 14.00 0.23
N GLN A 306 -3.46 14.58 1.10
CA GLN A 306 -3.04 15.63 2.00
C GLN A 306 -2.03 15.13 3.05
N PHE A 307 -2.26 13.95 3.63
CA PHE A 307 -1.32 13.32 4.55
C PHE A 307 0.06 13.13 3.90
N MET A 308 0.09 12.66 2.65
CA MET A 308 1.34 12.47 1.91
C MET A 308 2.05 13.78 1.61
N GLN A 309 1.31 14.83 1.24
CA GLN A 309 1.86 16.17 0.99
C GLN A 309 2.44 16.82 2.24
N MET A 310 1.77 16.65 3.39
CA MET A 310 2.14 17.32 4.64
C MET A 310 3.26 16.61 5.39
N GLU A 311 3.29 15.28 5.39
CA GLU A 311 4.18 14.50 6.27
C GLU A 311 5.41 13.90 5.55
N ASN A 312 5.47 13.99 4.21
CA ASN A 312 6.57 13.49 3.38
C ASN A 312 6.98 12.03 3.72
N LYS A 313 5.99 11.16 3.94
CA LYS A 313 6.19 9.73 4.24
C LYS A 313 6.15 8.87 2.98
N PRO A 314 6.68 7.63 3.01
CA PRO A 314 6.51 6.69 1.90
C PRO A 314 5.02 6.38 1.62
N PRO A 315 4.62 6.14 0.35
CA PRO A 315 3.20 5.99 -0.05
C PRO A 315 2.41 4.90 0.68
N GLY A 316 3.09 3.91 1.25
CA GLY A 316 2.48 2.78 1.95
C GLY A 316 2.17 3.02 3.43
N VAL A 317 2.44 4.21 3.98
CA VAL A 317 2.23 4.51 5.40
C VAL A 317 0.79 4.99 5.62
N GLY A 318 0.05 4.30 6.51
CA GLY A 318 -1.33 4.65 6.87
C GLY A 318 -1.42 5.76 7.94
N GLY A 319 -0.38 5.83 8.77
CA GLY A 319 -0.21 6.74 9.89
C GLY A 319 1.09 6.42 10.59
N PHE A 320 1.46 7.23 11.56
CA PHE A 320 2.64 6.97 12.39
C PHE A 320 2.50 7.65 13.75
N PHE A 321 3.14 7.05 14.74
CA PHE A 321 3.43 7.69 16.02
C PHE A 321 4.75 8.47 15.94
N GLN A 322 4.69 9.76 16.24
CA GLN A 322 5.86 10.63 16.38
C GLN A 322 6.31 10.69 17.84
N TRP A 323 7.60 10.47 18.04
CA TRP A 323 8.26 10.53 19.35
C TRP A 323 8.69 11.96 19.69
N GLY A 324 8.68 12.31 20.96
CA GLY A 324 9.25 13.57 21.46
C GLY A 324 8.81 13.88 22.88
N GLY A 325 9.77 14.26 23.74
CA GLY A 325 9.59 14.60 25.16
C GLY A 325 8.76 15.86 25.38
N GLY A 326 7.48 15.81 24.99
CA GLY A 326 6.56 16.94 25.01
C GLY A 326 5.65 17.03 23.78
N GLY A 327 6.08 16.46 22.65
CA GLY A 327 5.41 16.55 21.34
C GLY A 327 4.91 15.22 20.78
N ALA A 328 4.85 14.16 21.61
CA ALA A 328 4.42 12.83 21.18
C ALA A 328 2.98 12.84 20.65
N LYS A 329 2.81 12.57 19.36
CA LYS A 329 1.51 12.64 18.67
C LYS A 329 1.33 11.48 17.70
N VAL A 330 0.08 11.09 17.49
CA VAL A 330 -0.29 10.18 16.39
C VAL A 330 -0.73 11.01 15.20
N VAL A 331 -0.30 10.63 14.01
CA VAL A 331 -0.71 11.27 12.76
C VAL A 331 -1.25 10.20 11.81
N ALA A 332 -2.43 10.43 11.25
CA ALA A 332 -3.09 9.52 10.30
C ALA A 332 -3.93 10.31 9.29
N TYR A 333 -4.64 9.61 8.42
CA TYR A 333 -5.65 10.21 7.53
C TYR A 333 -6.99 9.50 7.60
N HIS A 334 -8.03 10.23 7.25
CA HIS A 334 -9.40 9.76 7.13
C HIS A 334 -9.59 9.01 5.80
N GLY A 335 -9.92 7.71 5.88
CA GLY A 335 -10.19 6.89 4.72
C GLY A 335 -9.91 5.40 4.92
N THR A 336 -9.86 4.67 3.80
CA THR A 336 -9.49 3.24 3.75
C THR A 336 -7.98 3.05 3.57
N PHE A 337 -7.47 1.90 4.02
CA PHE A 337 -6.07 1.51 3.94
C PHE A 337 -5.94 0.07 3.43
N GLY A 338 -5.25 -0.13 2.31
CA GLY A 338 -5.15 -1.45 1.67
C GLY A 338 -6.52 -2.02 1.29
N GLN A 339 -6.65 -3.36 1.30
CA GLN A 339 -7.88 -4.05 0.90
C GLN A 339 -8.95 -4.08 2.00
N THR A 340 -8.54 -4.06 3.28
CA THR A 340 -9.44 -4.31 4.42
C THR A 340 -9.26 -3.36 5.60
N GLY A 341 -8.20 -2.54 5.60
CA GLY A 341 -7.91 -1.59 6.67
C GLY A 341 -8.63 -0.25 6.49
N ASN A 342 -8.69 0.52 7.57
CA ASN A 342 -9.24 1.88 7.60
C ASN A 342 -8.58 2.69 8.71
N THR A 343 -8.94 3.97 8.84
CA THR A 343 -8.37 4.84 9.87
C THR A 343 -8.49 4.27 11.28
N PHE A 344 -9.55 3.51 11.64
CA PHE A 344 -9.61 2.91 12.98
C PHE A 344 -8.53 1.87 13.20
N THR A 345 -8.24 1.02 12.21
CA THR A 345 -7.17 0.02 12.33
C THR A 345 -5.80 0.68 12.51
N VAL A 346 -5.54 1.76 11.76
CA VAL A 346 -4.32 2.56 11.90
C VAL A 346 -4.25 3.22 13.27
N LEU A 347 -5.33 3.90 13.69
CA LEU A 347 -5.36 4.54 15.01
C LEU A 347 -5.21 3.53 16.15
N ALA A 348 -5.82 2.34 16.04
CA ALA A 348 -5.65 1.29 17.06
C ALA A 348 -4.19 0.82 17.17
N HIS A 349 -3.48 0.75 16.04
CA HIS A 349 -2.06 0.44 15.99
C HIS A 349 -1.21 1.58 16.57
N GLU A 350 -1.30 2.78 15.99
CA GLU A 350 -0.45 3.92 16.34
C GLU A 350 -0.71 4.48 17.74
N CYS A 351 -1.98 4.47 18.20
CA CYS A 351 -2.30 4.86 19.58
C CYS A 351 -1.80 3.83 20.60
N THR A 352 -1.56 2.57 20.20
CA THR A 352 -0.85 1.63 21.07
C THR A 352 0.57 2.13 21.35
N HIS A 353 1.32 2.57 20.32
CA HIS A 353 2.65 3.17 20.53
C HIS A 353 2.62 4.44 21.38
N GLN A 354 1.61 5.29 21.18
CA GLN A 354 1.42 6.47 22.03
C GLN A 354 1.19 6.07 23.50
N PHE A 355 0.41 5.02 23.74
CA PHE A 355 0.15 4.49 25.07
C PHE A 355 1.38 3.79 25.68
N GLU A 356 2.13 3.05 24.89
CA GLU A 356 3.40 2.43 25.29
C GLU A 356 4.40 3.51 25.71
N ASN A 357 4.52 4.60 24.96
CA ASN A 357 5.38 5.72 25.33
C ASN A 357 4.89 6.41 26.63
N LEU A 358 3.58 6.48 26.86
CA LEU A 358 3.01 6.97 28.12
C LEU A 358 3.37 6.08 29.31
N VAL A 359 3.33 4.75 29.14
CA VAL A 359 3.56 3.78 30.22
C VAL A 359 5.04 3.52 30.49
N LEU A 360 5.84 3.38 29.44
CA LEU A 360 7.25 3.02 29.51
C LEU A 360 8.15 4.25 29.63
N GLY A 361 7.72 5.39 29.10
CA GLY A 361 8.61 6.54 28.87
C GLY A 361 9.64 6.26 27.77
N SER A 362 10.28 7.32 27.28
CA SER A 362 11.13 7.24 26.08
C SER A 362 12.40 6.41 26.28
N THR A 363 12.91 6.29 27.50
CA THR A 363 14.12 5.48 27.78
C THR A 363 13.79 4.00 27.80
N SER A 364 12.81 3.58 28.61
CA SER A 364 12.46 2.17 28.71
C SER A 364 11.87 1.65 27.41
N MET A 365 11.08 2.44 26.68
CA MET A 365 10.52 2.00 25.40
C MET A 365 11.59 1.70 24.34
N ARG A 366 12.70 2.47 24.29
CA ARG A 366 13.84 2.17 23.40
C ARG A 366 14.60 0.89 23.79
N ARG A 367 14.57 0.54 25.07
CA ARG A 367 15.21 -0.68 25.61
C ARG A 367 14.27 -1.89 25.62
N THR A 368 12.98 -1.69 25.29
CA THR A 368 12.01 -2.77 25.13
C THR A 368 12.21 -3.43 23.77
N PRO A 369 12.33 -4.76 23.70
CA PRO A 369 12.43 -5.49 22.45
C PRO A 369 11.27 -5.18 21.50
N ILE A 370 11.60 -4.96 20.23
CA ILE A 370 10.65 -4.51 19.20
C ILE A 370 9.47 -5.49 19.01
N TRP A 371 9.67 -6.80 19.21
CA TRP A 371 8.59 -7.78 19.12
C TRP A 371 7.48 -7.56 20.15
N ILE A 372 7.79 -6.95 21.30
CA ILE A 372 6.78 -6.61 22.32
C ILE A 372 5.98 -5.39 21.84
N ILE A 373 6.69 -4.33 21.44
CA ILE A 373 6.11 -3.07 20.96
C ILE A 373 5.19 -3.30 19.75
N GLU A 374 5.73 -3.88 18.69
CA GLU A 374 4.99 -4.12 17.45
C GLU A 374 3.95 -5.24 17.60
N GLY A 375 4.25 -6.26 18.42
CA GLY A 375 3.31 -7.35 18.68
C GLY A 375 2.06 -6.89 19.43
N LEU A 376 2.22 -5.95 20.38
CA LEU A 376 1.10 -5.33 21.09
C LEU A 376 0.31 -4.40 20.18
N ALA A 377 0.97 -3.60 19.35
CA ALA A 377 0.29 -2.77 18.37
C ALA A 377 -0.60 -3.61 17.43
N VAL A 378 -0.10 -4.74 16.92
CA VAL A 378 -0.89 -5.68 16.10
C VAL A 378 -2.01 -6.36 16.90
N PHE A 379 -1.79 -6.64 18.18
CA PHE A 379 -2.82 -7.20 19.05
C PHE A 379 -4.05 -6.28 19.17
N PHE A 380 -3.83 -4.97 19.17
CA PHE A 380 -4.91 -3.98 19.22
C PHE A 380 -5.38 -3.53 17.83
N GLU A 381 -4.56 -3.62 16.79
CA GLU A 381 -4.92 -3.32 15.39
C GLU A 381 -6.16 -4.12 14.93
N SER A 382 -6.32 -5.35 15.42
CA SER A 382 -7.46 -6.21 15.12
C SER A 382 -8.74 -5.84 15.91
N ALA A 383 -8.69 -4.80 16.74
CA ALA A 383 -9.85 -4.34 17.47
C ALA A 383 -10.92 -3.78 16.52
N TYR A 384 -12.18 -4.11 16.79
CA TYR A 384 -13.31 -3.57 16.03
C TYR A 384 -14.32 -2.93 16.96
N TYR A 385 -15.07 -1.99 16.43
CA TYR A 385 -16.18 -1.36 17.14
C TYR A 385 -17.47 -2.13 16.89
N ASP A 386 -17.99 -2.74 17.93
CA ASP A 386 -19.32 -3.32 17.97
C ASP A 386 -20.33 -2.17 18.11
N VAL A 387 -20.87 -1.74 16.98
CA VAL A 387 -21.80 -0.61 16.94
C VAL A 387 -23.09 -0.89 17.71
N PRO A 388 -23.77 -2.05 17.54
CA PRO A 388 -24.94 -2.38 18.34
C PRO A 388 -24.71 -2.22 19.85
N HIS A 389 -23.57 -2.68 20.36
CA HIS A 389 -23.28 -2.66 21.79
C HIS A 389 -22.46 -1.45 22.25
N LYS A 390 -22.10 -0.54 21.34
CA LYS A 390 -21.25 0.64 21.57
C LYS A 390 -19.94 0.31 22.31
N LYS A 391 -19.31 -0.81 21.95
CA LYS A 391 -18.13 -1.33 22.64
C LYS A 391 -17.01 -1.65 21.66
N VAL A 392 -15.77 -1.40 22.08
CA VAL A 392 -14.60 -1.92 21.37
C VAL A 392 -14.33 -3.35 21.83
N ILE A 393 -14.24 -4.26 20.86
CA ILE A 393 -13.82 -5.65 21.05
C ILE A 393 -12.35 -5.75 20.66
N ILE A 394 -11.53 -6.29 21.56
CA ILE A 394 -10.08 -6.47 21.38
C ILE A 394 -9.74 -7.95 21.37
N GLY A 395 -8.53 -8.29 20.89
CA GLY A 395 -8.07 -9.67 20.90
C GLY A 395 -8.80 -10.57 19.91
N THR A 396 -9.26 -10.00 18.79
CA THR A 396 -9.67 -10.82 17.65
C THR A 396 -8.43 -11.36 16.94
N ILE A 397 -8.63 -12.41 16.17
CA ILE A 397 -7.56 -13.09 15.44
C ILE A 397 -7.44 -12.44 14.04
N PRO A 398 -6.34 -11.74 13.71
CA PRO A 398 -6.05 -11.30 12.35
C PRO A 398 -5.82 -12.50 11.43
N TYR A 399 -6.83 -12.86 10.65
CA TYR A 399 -6.85 -14.06 9.80
C TYR A 399 -5.63 -14.19 8.89
N GLU A 400 -5.26 -13.12 8.16
CA GLU A 400 -4.11 -13.15 7.23
C GLU A 400 -2.77 -13.35 7.96
N ARG A 401 -2.63 -12.78 9.16
CA ARG A 401 -1.42 -12.95 9.98
C ARG A 401 -1.36 -14.37 10.54
N LEU A 402 -2.46 -14.91 11.04
CA LEU A 402 -2.53 -16.32 11.49
C LEU A 402 -2.23 -17.29 10.34
N ARG A 403 -2.81 -17.05 9.15
CA ARG A 403 -2.56 -17.83 7.95
C ARG A 403 -1.08 -17.81 7.56
N THR A 404 -0.45 -16.63 7.64
CA THR A 404 0.99 -16.46 7.38
C THR A 404 1.83 -17.27 8.35
N VAL A 405 1.59 -17.16 9.66
CA VAL A 405 2.34 -17.91 10.69
C VAL A 405 2.18 -19.42 10.48
N LYS A 406 0.96 -19.91 10.31
CA LYS A 406 0.69 -21.33 10.07
C LYS A 406 1.34 -21.84 8.79
N MET A 407 1.29 -21.06 7.70
CA MET A 407 1.92 -21.42 6.43
C MET A 407 3.44 -21.55 6.60
N MET A 408 4.08 -20.60 7.29
CA MET A 408 5.53 -20.62 7.49
C MET A 408 5.97 -21.77 8.40
N ILE A 409 5.19 -22.08 9.45
CA ILE A 409 5.41 -23.25 10.31
C ILE A 409 5.34 -24.55 9.50
N ARG A 410 4.30 -24.72 8.67
CA ARG A 410 4.14 -25.92 7.82
C ARG A 410 5.27 -26.10 6.83
N ARG A 411 5.82 -25.00 6.31
CA ARG A 411 6.95 -25.00 5.35
C ARG A 411 8.33 -25.14 6.02
N GLY A 412 8.39 -25.19 7.34
CA GLY A 412 9.66 -25.23 8.09
C GLY A 412 10.48 -23.94 7.99
N ASN A 413 9.92 -22.83 7.50
CA ASN A 413 10.60 -21.55 7.30
C ASN A 413 9.98 -20.44 8.16
N TYR A 414 9.58 -20.75 9.39
CA TYR A 414 9.05 -19.77 10.33
C TYR A 414 10.16 -19.08 11.10
N ILE A 415 9.86 -17.92 11.69
CA ILE A 415 10.82 -17.20 12.54
C ILE A 415 10.82 -17.88 13.91
N ARG A 416 11.95 -18.46 14.30
CA ARG A 416 12.10 -19.03 15.64
C ARG A 416 12.01 -17.93 16.69
N ILE A 417 11.48 -18.24 17.86
CA ILE A 417 11.31 -17.27 18.95
C ILE A 417 12.67 -16.67 19.33
N LYS A 418 13.74 -17.47 19.40
CA LYS A 418 15.09 -16.97 19.70
C LYS A 418 15.60 -15.94 18.69
N ASP A 419 15.16 -16.04 17.45
CA ASP A 419 15.52 -15.10 16.38
C ASP A 419 14.61 -13.86 16.49
N LEU A 420 13.29 -14.05 16.66
CA LEU A 420 12.29 -12.99 16.82
C LEU A 420 12.61 -12.01 17.97
N ILE A 421 13.04 -12.53 19.12
CA ILE A 421 13.33 -11.67 20.30
C ILE A 421 14.59 -10.82 20.13
N ARG A 422 15.44 -11.14 19.15
CA ARG A 422 16.70 -10.44 18.86
C ARG A 422 16.63 -9.55 17.62
N THR A 423 15.62 -9.72 16.75
CA THR A 423 15.49 -8.92 15.54
C THR A 423 15.36 -7.43 15.89
N PRO A 424 16.24 -6.55 15.36
CA PRO A 424 16.13 -5.12 15.56
C PRO A 424 15.06 -4.49 14.64
N GLN A 425 14.57 -3.31 14.99
CA GLN A 425 13.50 -2.62 14.25
C GLN A 425 13.74 -2.49 12.73
N PRO A 426 14.93 -2.15 12.21
CA PRO A 426 15.17 -2.05 10.76
C PRO A 426 14.99 -3.37 9.99
N GLN A 427 15.09 -4.51 10.68
CA GLN A 427 14.93 -5.85 10.09
C GLN A 427 13.52 -6.43 10.34
N PHE A 428 12.65 -5.67 11.03
CA PHE A 428 11.36 -6.16 11.48
C PHE A 428 10.30 -6.06 10.36
N THR A 429 10.16 -7.14 9.60
CA THR A 429 9.24 -7.22 8.45
C THR A 429 7.82 -7.63 8.84
N ALA A 430 6.86 -7.55 7.90
CA ALA A 430 5.47 -8.01 8.07
C ALA A 430 5.34 -9.45 8.63
N ILE A 431 6.32 -10.32 8.35
CA ILE A 431 6.36 -11.68 8.88
C ILE A 431 6.67 -11.67 10.38
N HIS A 432 7.58 -10.80 10.83
CA HIS A 432 7.91 -10.62 12.24
C HIS A 432 6.71 -10.10 13.03
N TYR A 433 5.97 -9.12 12.47
CA TYR A 433 4.72 -8.65 13.06
C TYR A 433 3.72 -9.78 13.32
N ALA A 434 3.54 -10.68 12.33
CA ALA A 434 2.63 -11.81 12.48
C ALA A 434 3.09 -12.80 13.58
N HIS A 435 4.40 -13.09 13.67
CA HIS A 435 4.95 -13.96 14.70
C HIS A 435 4.86 -13.33 16.09
N ALA A 436 5.27 -12.07 16.23
CA ALA A 436 5.20 -11.30 17.47
C ALA A 436 3.79 -11.24 18.04
N TRP A 437 2.81 -10.87 17.20
CA TRP A 437 1.40 -10.91 17.57
C TRP A 437 1.00 -12.30 18.10
N SER A 438 1.34 -13.36 17.38
CA SER A 438 0.90 -14.71 17.75
C SER A 438 1.49 -15.19 19.08
N VAL A 439 2.74 -14.81 19.39
CA VAL A 439 3.39 -15.13 20.67
C VAL A 439 2.73 -14.34 21.81
N ILE A 440 2.45 -13.05 21.61
CA ILE A 440 1.75 -12.22 22.62
C ILE A 440 0.33 -12.70 22.84
N TYR A 441 -0.41 -12.94 21.77
CA TYR A 441 -1.78 -13.45 21.83
C TYR A 441 -1.83 -14.78 22.58
N TRP A 442 -0.92 -15.69 22.25
CA TRP A 442 -0.76 -16.95 22.96
C TRP A 442 -0.57 -16.72 24.46
N MET A 443 0.36 -15.85 24.85
CA MET A 443 0.61 -15.61 26.26
C MET A 443 -0.60 -15.02 27.00
N VAL A 444 -1.30 -14.07 26.38
CA VAL A 444 -2.41 -13.34 26.99
C VAL A 444 -3.67 -14.20 27.12
N TYR A 445 -3.96 -15.06 26.14
CA TYR A 445 -5.24 -15.78 26.04
C TYR A 445 -5.23 -17.28 26.35
N THR A 446 -4.08 -17.95 26.46
CA THR A 446 -4.09 -19.41 26.68
C THR A 446 -4.27 -19.86 28.11
N SER A 447 -3.66 -19.19 29.08
CA SER A 447 -3.78 -19.59 30.48
C SER A 447 -3.47 -18.44 31.44
N ARG A 448 -4.01 -18.53 32.66
CA ARG A 448 -3.65 -17.60 33.76
C ARG A 448 -2.15 -17.62 34.06
N ARG A 449 -1.47 -18.75 33.84
CA ARG A 449 -0.01 -18.87 34.01
C ARG A 449 0.72 -18.06 32.94
N ASN A 450 0.38 -18.25 31.66
CA ASN A 450 1.03 -17.53 30.57
C ASN A 450 0.75 -16.02 30.64
N ARG A 451 -0.46 -15.64 31.07
CA ARG A 451 -0.78 -14.22 31.30
C ARG A 451 0.09 -13.63 32.42
N ARG A 452 0.33 -14.37 33.50
CA ARG A 452 1.25 -13.93 34.58
C ARG A 452 2.68 -13.74 34.05
N VAL A 453 3.16 -14.67 33.22
CA VAL A 453 4.48 -14.55 32.55
C VAL A 453 4.53 -13.27 31.70
N PHE A 454 3.52 -13.03 30.86
CA PHE A 454 3.45 -11.80 30.06
C PHE A 454 3.43 -10.53 30.93
N MET A 455 2.69 -10.54 32.04
CA MET A 455 2.69 -9.39 32.95
C MET A 455 4.07 -9.18 33.58
N GLN A 456 4.81 -10.24 33.95
CA GLN A 456 6.19 -10.10 34.45
C GLN A 456 7.13 -9.51 33.40
N ILE A 457 7.00 -9.95 32.14
CA ILE A 457 7.72 -9.37 31.00
C ILE A 457 7.42 -7.87 30.91
N TRP A 458 6.14 -7.49 30.94
CA TRP A 458 5.70 -6.09 30.84
C TRP A 458 6.18 -5.24 32.02
N GLU A 459 6.10 -5.74 33.25
CA GLU A 459 6.62 -5.07 34.44
C GLU A 459 8.14 -4.85 34.36
N THR A 460 8.87 -5.81 33.81
CA THR A 460 10.32 -5.68 33.58
C THR A 460 10.60 -4.60 32.56
N CYS A 461 9.85 -4.57 31.45
CA CYS A 461 9.97 -3.52 30.43
C CYS A 461 9.77 -2.12 31.05
N LYS A 462 8.78 -1.95 31.94
CA LYS A 462 8.55 -0.67 32.63
C LYS A 462 9.73 -0.21 33.50
N ARG A 463 10.54 -1.13 34.02
CA ARG A 463 11.69 -0.84 34.90
C ARG A 463 12.98 -0.50 34.16
N GLY A 464 13.00 -0.54 32.83
CA GLY A 464 14.17 -0.14 32.05
C GLY A 464 14.45 -0.97 30.78
N GLY A 465 13.45 -1.67 30.26
CA GLY A 465 13.58 -2.55 29.09
C GLY A 465 13.58 -4.04 29.46
N LEU A 466 14.00 -4.89 28.52
CA LEU A 466 14.05 -6.34 28.74
C LEU A 466 15.24 -6.95 27.99
N THR A 467 16.14 -7.59 28.75
CA THR A 467 17.23 -8.37 28.16
C THR A 467 16.79 -9.81 27.87
N VAL A 468 17.53 -10.49 27.00
CA VAL A 468 17.29 -11.92 26.72
C VAL A 468 17.44 -12.78 27.98
N GLN A 469 18.39 -12.43 28.86
CA GLN A 469 18.60 -13.17 30.11
C GLN A 469 17.40 -12.99 31.05
N GLN A 470 16.94 -11.76 31.26
CA GLN A 470 15.74 -11.49 32.05
C GLN A 470 14.52 -12.22 31.50
N LEU A 471 14.36 -12.28 30.17
CA LEU A 471 13.28 -13.05 29.56
C LEU A 471 13.39 -14.54 29.88
N LYS A 472 14.59 -15.15 29.81
CA LYS A 472 14.83 -16.54 30.20
C LYS A 472 14.44 -16.79 31.66
N ASP A 473 14.85 -15.89 32.56
CA ASP A 473 14.58 -15.98 34.00
C ASP A 473 13.08 -15.90 34.32
N ILE A 474 12.34 -15.12 33.53
CA ILE A 474 10.87 -14.98 33.65
C ILE A 474 10.15 -16.22 33.11
N ILE A 475 10.50 -16.73 31.93
CA ILE A 475 9.81 -17.88 31.33
C ILE A 475 10.13 -19.19 32.05
N LYS A 476 11.33 -19.31 32.64
CA LYS A 476 11.83 -20.49 33.37
C LYS A 476 11.78 -21.80 32.58
N VAL A 477 11.83 -21.70 31.26
CA VAL A 477 11.89 -22.82 30.33
C VAL A 477 12.83 -22.47 29.20
N ASP A 478 13.45 -23.48 28.59
CA ASP A 478 14.26 -23.26 27.40
C ASP A 478 13.40 -22.71 26.23
N PHE A 479 14.02 -21.88 25.38
CA PHE A 479 13.32 -21.25 24.26
C PHE A 479 12.80 -22.24 23.24
N ASP A 480 13.49 -23.35 22.98
CA ASP A 480 13.03 -24.35 22.02
C ASP A 480 11.80 -25.10 22.58
N ARG A 481 11.77 -25.36 23.89
CA ARG A 481 10.57 -25.91 24.57
C ARG A 481 9.41 -24.91 24.55
N TRP A 482 9.69 -23.64 24.83
CA TRP A 482 8.68 -22.57 24.82
C TRP A 482 8.07 -22.41 23.42
N GLU A 483 8.93 -22.43 22.40
CA GLU A 483 8.57 -22.39 20.99
C GLU A 483 7.71 -23.59 20.57
N ALA A 484 8.08 -24.81 20.99
CA ALA A 484 7.30 -26.01 20.67
C ALA A 484 5.85 -25.91 21.17
N VAL A 485 5.64 -25.40 22.39
CA VAL A 485 4.30 -25.21 22.96
C VAL A 485 3.51 -24.13 22.22
N TRP A 486 4.15 -23.00 21.91
CA TRP A 486 3.53 -21.95 21.10
C TRP A 486 3.16 -22.46 19.70
N LYS A 487 4.05 -23.20 19.03
CA LYS A 487 3.81 -23.80 17.70
C LYS A 487 2.62 -24.75 17.71
N ASP A 488 2.55 -25.65 18.68
CA ASP A 488 1.42 -26.58 18.81
C ASP A 488 0.10 -25.82 18.99
N TRP A 489 0.09 -24.78 19.83
CA TRP A 489 -1.08 -23.95 20.03
C TRP A 489 -1.50 -23.18 18.77
N VAL A 490 -0.57 -22.47 18.10
CA VAL A 490 -0.92 -21.60 16.96
C VAL A 490 -1.42 -22.41 15.76
N MET A 491 -0.95 -23.66 15.63
CA MET A 491 -1.43 -24.59 14.62
C MET A 491 -2.87 -25.05 14.87
N LYS A 492 -3.30 -25.12 16.14
CA LYS A 492 -4.65 -25.51 16.57
C LYS A 492 -5.64 -24.34 16.64
N LEU A 493 -5.15 -23.11 16.80
CA LEU A 493 -5.98 -21.89 16.85
C LEU A 493 -6.84 -21.79 15.59
N LYS A 494 -8.14 -21.55 15.68
CA LYS A 494 -9.03 -21.47 14.52
C LYS A 494 -9.34 -20.04 14.14
#